data_AF-A0A2E2JHV1-F1
#
_entry.id   AF-A0A2E2JHV1-F1
#
_cell.length_a   1.000
_cell.length_b   1.000
_cell.length_c   1.000
_cell.angle_alpha   90.00
_cell.angle_beta   90.00
_cell.angle_gamma   90.00
#
_symmetry.space_group_name_H-M   'P 1'
#
loop_
_entity.id
_entity.type
_entity.pdbx_description
1 polymer ?
#
loop_
_entity_poly.entity_id
_entity_poly.type
_entity_poly.pdbx_seq_one_letter_code
_entity_poly.pdbx_strand_id
1 'polypeptide(L)'
;MIDSPRQSAPQVQQRAVVREGRPFPLGATWDGLGVNFAIFSANATKVELCLFDDDGITERERIELPEYTDEVWHGYLPEARPGTVYGFRVHGPYEPEAGHRFNANKLLIDPYAKQLVGNLEWGPELFGYQLDHADKDLSFNDQDSAHLMPKCRVIDPAFTWGSATHPMVPWERTITYEMHVKGFTKLNTRIPEAERGTFAGLAHARVAEYLRALGVTSAELLPIHAFVDDSYLIEKGLKNYWGYNSLAFFAPAPRYLQTPFVNEFKEMINQFHNAGIEVILDVVYNHTAEGNELGPTLSQKGIDNANYYRLLPDQKRYYINDTGTGNTVNLSHPRVLQMVADSLRYWVNEMRVDGFRFDLATILAREPHGFDEGGGFLDVCRQDPVLSRVKLIAEPWDIGPGGYQVGQFPPGWAEWNDKFRDTVRSYWKGDDGVLPEFARRISGSGDLFNSRGRKPWASVNFITAHDGFNLNDLVSYNDKHNEA
;
A
#
# COMPACT_ATOMS: atom_id res chain seq x y z
N MET A 1 12.77 42.89 -49.84
CA MET A 1 13.60 42.35 -48.74
C MET A 1 12.68 41.51 -47.89
N ILE A 2 12.85 40.19 -47.96
CA ILE A 2 12.05 39.20 -47.23
C ILE A 2 12.84 38.89 -45.97
N ASP A 3 12.28 39.24 -44.81
CA ASP A 3 12.86 38.92 -43.51
C ASP A 3 12.77 37.40 -43.26
N SER A 4 13.93 36.78 -43.03
CA SER A 4 14.04 35.39 -42.61
C SER A 4 13.82 35.29 -41.09
N PRO A 5 13.05 34.30 -40.60
CA PRO A 5 12.95 34.06 -39.17
C PRO A 5 14.27 33.47 -38.64
N ARG A 6 14.81 34.09 -37.58
CA ARG A 6 15.98 33.60 -36.86
C ARG A 6 15.68 32.21 -36.28
N GLN A 7 16.45 31.22 -36.69
CA GLN A 7 16.50 29.91 -36.04
C GLN A 7 16.90 30.09 -34.56
N SER A 8 16.07 29.57 -33.65
CA SER A 8 16.41 29.45 -32.24
C SER A 8 17.60 28.52 -32.09
N ALA A 9 18.65 29.00 -31.41
CA ALA A 9 19.83 28.22 -31.09
C ALA A 9 19.44 27.00 -30.22
N PRO A 10 20.10 25.84 -30.38
CA PRO A 10 19.87 24.69 -29.53
C PRO A 10 20.20 25.03 -28.07
N GLN A 11 19.25 24.84 -27.16
CA GLN A 11 19.50 24.89 -25.72
C GLN A 11 20.50 23.78 -25.39
N VAL A 12 21.72 24.16 -25.00
CA VAL A 12 22.67 23.25 -24.38
C VAL A 12 22.06 22.85 -23.04
N GLN A 13 21.52 21.63 -22.94
CA GLN A 13 21.15 21.04 -21.65
C GLN A 13 22.42 20.94 -20.80
N GLN A 14 22.55 21.83 -19.81
CA GLN A 14 23.54 21.63 -18.75
C GLN A 14 23.14 20.35 -18.01
N ARG A 15 24.06 19.38 -17.95
CA ARG A 15 23.89 18.18 -17.10
C ARG A 15 23.66 18.61 -15.66
N ALA A 16 22.73 17.94 -14.99
CA ALA A 16 22.48 18.16 -13.58
C ALA A 16 23.74 17.93 -12.75
N VAL A 17 24.09 18.88 -11.88
CA VAL A 17 25.18 18.72 -10.92
C VAL A 17 24.60 18.06 -9.66
N VAL A 18 24.78 16.75 -9.52
CA VAL A 18 24.39 16.03 -8.30
C VAL A 18 25.49 16.12 -7.24
N ARG A 19 25.07 16.26 -5.99
CA ARG A 19 25.91 16.27 -4.78
C ARG A 19 25.69 14.98 -3.98
N GLU A 20 26.53 14.75 -2.98
CA GLU A 20 26.51 13.55 -2.13
C GLU A 20 25.14 13.25 -1.50
N GLY A 21 24.43 14.29 -1.01
CA GLY A 21 23.15 14.10 -0.32
C GLY A 21 23.28 13.36 1.01
N ARG A 22 22.22 12.66 1.42
CA ARG A 22 22.13 11.94 2.70
C ARG A 22 21.40 10.61 2.53
N PRO A 23 21.77 9.56 3.29
CA PRO A 23 21.09 8.26 3.26
C PRO A 23 19.71 8.27 3.96
N PHE A 24 19.33 9.38 4.60
CA PHE A 24 18.06 9.52 5.31
C PHE A 24 17.52 10.95 5.18
N PRO A 25 16.18 11.15 5.10
CA PRO A 25 15.14 10.11 4.99
C PRO A 25 15.18 9.36 3.66
N LEU A 26 14.65 8.12 3.65
CA LEU A 26 14.46 7.32 2.44
C LEU A 26 13.40 7.95 1.53
N GLY A 27 13.52 7.69 0.23
CA GLY A 27 12.74 8.27 -0.85
C GLY A 27 13.24 9.63 -1.32
N ALA A 28 12.41 10.34 -2.09
CA ALA A 28 12.66 11.71 -2.53
C ALA A 28 12.10 12.75 -1.53
N THR A 29 12.98 13.58 -0.97
CA THR A 29 12.63 14.62 0.01
C THR A 29 13.12 15.99 -0.43
N TRP A 30 12.17 16.91 -0.61
CA TRP A 30 12.44 18.32 -0.91
C TRP A 30 12.70 19.11 0.39
N ASP A 31 13.76 19.93 0.39
CA ASP A 31 14.18 20.72 1.57
C ASP A 31 14.10 22.23 1.37
N GLY A 32 13.53 22.70 0.25
CA GLY A 32 13.47 24.11 -0.13
C GLY A 32 14.54 24.54 -1.13
N LEU A 33 15.69 23.86 -1.16
CA LEU A 33 16.83 24.19 -2.04
C LEU A 33 17.04 23.15 -3.16
N GLY A 34 16.53 21.94 -2.98
CA GLY A 34 16.69 20.83 -3.90
C GLY A 34 16.01 19.58 -3.37
N VAL A 35 16.29 18.43 -4.00
CA VAL A 35 15.70 17.14 -3.61
C VAL A 35 16.80 16.16 -3.25
N ASN A 36 16.72 15.59 -2.06
CA ASN A 36 17.52 14.44 -1.64
C ASN A 36 16.81 13.15 -2.07
N PHE A 37 17.51 12.28 -2.79
CA PHE A 37 17.04 10.94 -3.15
C PHE A 37 17.86 9.93 -2.34
N ALA A 38 17.17 8.98 -1.69
CA ALA A 38 17.81 7.90 -0.96
C ALA A 38 17.01 6.58 -1.13
N ILE A 39 17.66 5.51 -1.56
CA ILE A 39 17.02 4.23 -1.87
C ILE A 39 17.84 3.06 -1.31
N PHE A 40 17.17 2.19 -0.56
CA PHE A 40 17.79 0.97 -0.04
C PHE A 40 17.95 -0.08 -1.15
N SER A 41 19.18 -0.57 -1.31
CA SER A 41 19.50 -1.80 -2.03
C SER A 41 20.89 -2.28 -1.61
N ALA A 42 20.95 -3.41 -0.91
CA ALA A 42 22.20 -3.98 -0.43
C ALA A 42 22.96 -4.71 -1.56
N ASN A 43 22.23 -5.26 -2.54
CA ASN A 43 22.81 -6.09 -3.61
C ASN A 43 22.99 -5.36 -4.95
N ALA A 44 22.56 -4.10 -5.07
CA ALA A 44 22.81 -3.32 -6.27
C ALA A 44 24.30 -3.00 -6.45
N THR A 45 24.74 -2.90 -7.70
CA THR A 45 26.09 -2.47 -8.07
C THR A 45 26.14 -1.04 -8.59
N LYS A 46 24.99 -0.49 -9.00
CA LYS A 46 24.80 0.91 -9.41
C LYS A 46 23.31 1.27 -9.37
N VAL A 47 23.00 2.49 -8.98
CA VAL A 47 21.63 3.05 -9.06
C VAL A 47 21.63 4.32 -9.91
N GLU A 48 20.72 4.37 -10.88
CA GLU A 48 20.50 5.53 -11.74
C GLU A 48 19.13 6.15 -11.45
N LEU A 49 19.12 7.44 -11.09
CA LEU A 49 17.94 8.30 -11.04
C LEU A 49 17.59 8.73 -12.47
N CYS A 50 16.40 8.36 -12.95
CA CYS A 50 15.87 8.77 -14.24
C CYS A 50 14.90 9.94 -14.05
N LEU A 51 15.18 11.09 -14.64
CA LEU A 51 14.32 12.28 -14.62
C LEU A 51 13.47 12.34 -15.89
N PHE A 52 12.22 12.74 -15.75
CA PHE A 52 11.25 12.87 -16.85
C PHE A 52 10.74 14.30 -16.99
N ASP A 53 10.03 14.56 -18.08
CA ASP A 53 9.12 15.70 -18.19
C ASP A 53 7.93 15.62 -17.21
N ASP A 54 7.17 16.72 -17.10
CA ASP A 54 6.14 16.88 -16.08
C ASP A 54 4.97 15.89 -16.23
N ASP A 55 4.72 15.41 -17.45
CA ASP A 55 3.76 14.37 -17.80
C ASP A 55 4.33 12.94 -17.67
N GLY A 56 5.64 12.79 -17.48
CA GLY A 56 6.29 11.50 -17.21
C GLY A 56 6.45 10.61 -18.45
N ILE A 57 6.44 11.21 -19.64
CA ILE A 57 6.49 10.53 -20.94
C ILE A 57 7.93 10.43 -21.45
N THR A 58 8.65 11.54 -21.48
CA THR A 58 10.00 11.62 -22.06
C THR A 58 11.05 11.62 -20.96
N GLU A 59 11.91 10.61 -20.95
CA GLU A 59 13.09 10.59 -20.10
C GLU A 59 14.07 11.69 -20.57
N ARG A 60 14.42 12.61 -19.67
CA ARG A 60 15.28 13.77 -19.97
C ARG A 60 16.73 13.50 -19.62
N GLU A 61 16.96 12.81 -18.51
CA GLU A 61 18.31 12.63 -17.97
C GLU A 61 18.35 11.37 -17.10
N ARG A 62 19.50 10.68 -17.11
CA ARG A 62 19.86 9.64 -16.15
C ARG A 62 21.06 10.09 -15.35
N ILE A 63 20.98 9.96 -14.03
CA ILE A 63 22.02 10.39 -13.12
C ILE A 63 22.37 9.24 -12.18
N GLU A 64 23.63 8.82 -12.20
CA GLU A 64 24.13 7.84 -11.23
C GLU A 64 24.14 8.46 -9.82
N LEU A 65 23.57 7.75 -8.84
CA LEU A 65 23.64 8.18 -7.44
C LEU A 65 25.08 8.00 -6.93
N PRO A 66 25.74 9.07 -6.46
CA PRO A 66 27.18 9.05 -6.22
C PRO A 66 27.60 8.30 -4.95
N GLU A 67 26.71 8.18 -3.96
CA GLU A 67 27.08 7.74 -2.62
C GLU A 67 26.30 6.50 -2.18
N TYR A 68 26.94 5.70 -1.33
CA TYR A 68 26.40 4.47 -0.77
C TYR A 68 26.79 4.36 0.71
N THR A 69 25.84 4.58 1.61
CA THR A 69 26.04 4.55 3.06
C THR A 69 25.03 3.61 3.71
N ASP A 70 25.48 2.66 4.53
CA ASP A 70 24.63 1.71 5.25
C ASP A 70 23.59 1.00 4.37
N GLU A 71 24.02 0.52 3.19
CA GLU A 71 23.17 -0.15 2.18
C GLU A 71 22.16 0.76 1.46
N VAL A 72 22.29 2.07 1.62
CA VAL A 72 21.43 3.07 0.98
C VAL A 72 22.22 3.86 -0.04
N TRP A 73 21.75 3.84 -1.29
CA TRP A 73 22.24 4.68 -2.37
C TRP A 73 21.60 6.06 -2.27
N HIS A 74 22.39 7.13 -2.38
CA HIS A 74 21.85 8.48 -2.24
C HIS A 74 22.58 9.54 -3.07
N GLY A 75 21.85 10.64 -3.31
CA GLY A 75 22.34 11.80 -4.02
C GLY A 75 21.39 12.98 -3.82
N TYR A 76 21.91 14.19 -3.94
CA TYR A 76 21.14 15.42 -3.84
C TYR A 76 21.16 16.18 -5.16
N LEU A 77 19.99 16.50 -5.67
CA LEU A 77 19.80 17.29 -6.88
C LEU A 77 19.42 18.72 -6.50
N PRO A 78 20.36 19.68 -6.58
CA PRO A 78 20.06 21.09 -6.32
C PRO A 78 18.99 21.59 -7.29
N GLU A 79 18.17 22.54 -6.83
CA GLU A 79 17.15 23.24 -7.61
C GLU A 79 15.98 22.38 -8.11
N ALA A 80 16.02 21.06 -7.94
CA ALA A 80 14.84 20.22 -8.10
C ALA A 80 13.74 20.64 -7.11
N ARG A 81 12.48 20.54 -7.54
CA ARG A 81 11.32 21.08 -6.82
C ARG A 81 10.20 20.04 -6.74
N PRO A 82 9.20 20.25 -5.86
CA PRO A 82 7.94 19.53 -5.96
C PRO A 82 7.39 19.61 -7.39
N GLY A 83 6.94 18.47 -7.90
CA GLY A 83 6.58 18.30 -9.31
C GLY A 83 7.62 17.54 -10.14
N THR A 84 8.90 17.51 -9.73
CA THR A 84 9.93 16.70 -10.40
C THR A 84 9.47 15.24 -10.52
N VAL A 85 9.43 14.74 -11.76
CA VAL A 85 8.99 13.38 -12.09
C VAL A 85 10.21 12.49 -12.31
N TYR A 86 10.21 11.32 -11.68
CA TYR A 86 11.38 10.44 -11.68
C TYR A 86 11.03 8.95 -11.60
N GLY A 87 12.03 8.12 -11.82
CA GLY A 87 12.05 6.69 -11.49
C GLY A 87 13.49 6.21 -11.31
N PHE A 88 13.68 4.92 -11.04
CA PHE A 88 15.01 4.35 -10.86
C PHE A 88 15.31 3.25 -11.88
N ARG A 89 16.59 3.11 -12.24
CA ARG A 89 17.14 1.90 -12.86
C ARG A 89 18.22 1.36 -11.95
N VAL A 90 18.10 0.09 -11.57
CA VAL A 90 18.99 -0.54 -10.60
C VAL A 90 19.75 -1.66 -11.28
N HIS A 91 21.07 -1.59 -11.18
CA HIS A 91 22.01 -2.55 -11.76
C HIS A 91 22.46 -3.52 -10.67
N GLY A 92 22.73 -4.75 -11.05
CA GLY A 92 23.17 -5.80 -10.13
C GLY A 92 23.19 -7.16 -10.84
N PRO A 93 23.47 -8.25 -10.10
CA PRO A 93 23.48 -9.59 -10.66
C PRO A 93 22.08 -10.04 -11.12
N TYR A 94 21.97 -10.54 -12.34
CA TYR A 94 20.80 -11.31 -12.76
C TYR A 94 21.09 -12.80 -12.58
N GLU A 95 20.86 -13.28 -11.36
CA GLU A 95 21.07 -14.67 -10.95
C GLU A 95 19.78 -15.20 -10.33
N PRO A 96 18.74 -15.49 -11.14
CA PRO A 96 17.43 -15.86 -10.62
C PRO A 96 17.48 -17.09 -9.69
N GLU A 97 18.37 -18.05 -9.96
CA GLU A 97 18.57 -19.23 -9.09
C GLU A 97 19.02 -18.86 -7.66
N ALA A 98 19.82 -17.79 -7.52
CA ALA A 98 20.25 -17.24 -6.23
C ALA A 98 19.24 -16.23 -5.65
N GLY A 99 18.16 -15.93 -6.37
CA GLY A 99 17.14 -14.96 -5.98
C GLY A 99 17.45 -13.51 -6.39
N HIS A 100 18.52 -13.26 -7.16
CA HIS A 100 18.83 -11.91 -7.65
C HIS A 100 18.18 -11.67 -9.02
N ARG A 101 17.40 -10.60 -9.14
CA ARG A 101 16.56 -10.31 -10.32
C ARG A 101 16.78 -8.89 -10.89
N PHE A 102 18.00 -8.37 -10.73
CA PHE A 102 18.33 -7.03 -11.21
C PHE A 102 18.26 -6.93 -12.73
N ASN A 103 17.50 -5.96 -13.24
CA ASN A 103 17.43 -5.69 -14.68
C ASN A 103 17.24 -4.19 -14.91
N ALA A 104 18.33 -3.49 -15.21
CA ALA A 104 18.34 -2.04 -15.42
C ALA A 104 17.55 -1.57 -16.65
N ASN A 105 17.12 -2.47 -17.54
CA ASN A 105 16.22 -2.13 -18.64
C ASN A 105 14.80 -1.87 -18.13
N LYS A 106 14.47 -2.31 -16.92
CA LYS A 106 13.18 -2.06 -16.26
C LYS A 106 13.28 -0.76 -15.47
N LEU A 107 12.39 0.19 -15.76
CA LEU A 107 12.19 1.35 -14.92
C LEU A 107 11.41 0.94 -13.66
N LEU A 108 11.87 1.39 -12.50
CA LEU A 108 11.36 0.99 -11.20
C LEU A 108 10.78 2.19 -10.45
N ILE A 109 9.68 1.93 -9.76
CA ILE A 109 9.06 2.88 -8.83
C ILE A 109 9.86 2.89 -7.53
N ASP A 110 10.10 4.08 -6.98
CA ASP A 110 10.64 4.27 -5.64
C ASP A 110 9.65 3.68 -4.60
N PRO A 111 10.07 2.70 -3.77
CA PRO A 111 9.22 2.13 -2.72
C PRO A 111 8.69 3.17 -1.72
N TYR A 112 9.38 4.33 -1.61
CA TYR A 112 9.00 5.47 -0.77
C TYR A 112 8.29 6.60 -1.55
N ALA A 113 7.88 6.36 -2.80
CA ALA A 113 7.15 7.35 -3.60
C ALA A 113 5.83 7.75 -2.91
N LYS A 114 5.66 9.05 -2.69
CA LYS A 114 4.46 9.63 -2.05
C LYS A 114 3.36 9.99 -3.06
N GLN A 115 3.69 9.95 -4.34
CA GLN A 115 2.76 10.21 -5.44
C GLN A 115 3.26 9.54 -6.74
N LEU A 116 2.31 8.99 -7.51
CA LEU A 116 2.56 8.44 -8.85
C LEU A 116 1.89 9.29 -9.93
N VAL A 117 2.46 9.27 -11.14
CA VAL A 117 1.99 9.97 -12.34
C VAL A 117 1.90 8.98 -13.50
N GLY A 118 0.82 9.05 -14.26
CA GLY A 118 0.54 8.11 -15.35
C GLY A 118 -0.11 6.81 -14.85
N ASN A 119 -0.34 5.89 -15.78
CA ASN A 119 -0.90 4.57 -15.50
C ASN A 119 0.11 3.50 -15.92
N LEU A 120 -0.01 2.32 -15.33
CA LEU A 120 0.68 1.14 -15.82
C LEU A 120 -0.05 0.59 -17.04
N GLU A 121 0.70 0.37 -18.12
CA GLU A 121 0.22 -0.29 -19.34
C GLU A 121 0.89 -1.67 -19.46
N TRP A 122 0.11 -2.73 -19.63
CA TRP A 122 0.68 -4.07 -19.65
C TRP A 122 1.35 -4.39 -20.98
N GLY A 123 2.59 -4.86 -20.91
CA GLY A 123 3.38 -5.34 -22.04
C GLY A 123 4.52 -6.25 -21.60
N PRO A 124 5.08 -7.06 -22.52
CA PRO A 124 6.20 -7.97 -22.23
C PRO A 124 7.43 -7.24 -21.65
N GLU A 125 7.60 -5.95 -21.92
CA GLU A 125 8.68 -5.12 -21.45
C GLU A 125 8.68 -4.94 -19.93
N LEU A 126 7.52 -5.06 -19.26
CA LEU A 126 7.40 -5.01 -17.80
C LEU A 126 8.03 -6.22 -17.09
N PHE A 127 8.36 -7.28 -17.81
CA PHE A 127 8.89 -8.51 -17.24
C PHE A 127 10.42 -8.52 -17.40
N GLY A 128 11.13 -8.81 -16.30
CA GLY A 128 12.59 -8.97 -16.29
C GLY A 128 13.12 -10.10 -17.18
N TYR A 129 12.22 -11.00 -17.59
CA TYR A 129 12.46 -12.17 -18.41
C TYR A 129 11.55 -12.15 -19.66
N GLN A 130 11.85 -13.01 -20.63
CA GLN A 130 11.08 -13.13 -21.88
C GLN A 130 9.90 -14.09 -21.68
N LEU A 131 8.66 -13.62 -21.86
CA LEU A 131 7.44 -14.38 -21.56
C LEU A 131 7.36 -15.75 -22.27
N ASP A 132 7.75 -15.79 -23.54
CA ASP A 132 7.66 -17.00 -24.39
C ASP A 132 8.95 -17.84 -24.43
N HIS A 133 9.96 -17.49 -23.62
CA HIS A 133 11.24 -18.21 -23.62
C HIS A 133 11.12 -19.55 -22.90
N ALA A 134 11.80 -20.58 -23.42
CA ALA A 134 11.75 -21.95 -22.87
C ALA A 134 12.17 -22.00 -21.39
N ASP A 135 13.19 -21.20 -21.03
CA ASP A 135 13.71 -21.11 -19.66
C ASP A 135 12.92 -20.16 -18.73
N LYS A 136 11.83 -19.55 -19.23
CA LYS A 136 10.92 -18.69 -18.46
C LYS A 136 11.66 -17.58 -17.69
N ASP A 137 11.49 -17.49 -16.37
CA ASP A 137 12.08 -16.47 -15.48
C ASP A 137 13.60 -16.56 -15.32
N LEU A 138 14.24 -17.59 -15.88
CA LEU A 138 15.71 -17.66 -15.99
C LEU A 138 16.24 -16.86 -17.19
N SER A 139 15.39 -16.60 -18.19
CA SER A 139 15.78 -15.77 -19.34
C SER A 139 15.88 -14.29 -18.94
N PHE A 140 16.51 -13.49 -19.79
CA PHE A 140 16.70 -12.06 -19.58
C PHE A 140 16.03 -11.26 -20.69
N ASN A 141 15.23 -10.26 -20.33
CA ASN A 141 14.57 -9.36 -21.28
C ASN A 141 15.21 -7.97 -21.22
N ASP A 142 15.81 -7.55 -22.32
CA ASP A 142 16.55 -6.30 -22.48
C ASP A 142 15.71 -5.12 -22.98
N GLN A 143 14.40 -5.31 -23.20
CA GLN A 143 13.50 -4.24 -23.63
C GLN A 143 13.25 -3.20 -22.52
N ASP A 144 13.15 -1.94 -22.90
CA ASP A 144 12.90 -0.83 -21.99
C ASP A 144 11.42 -0.74 -21.57
N SER A 145 11.16 -0.79 -20.26
CA SER A 145 9.80 -0.72 -19.72
C SER A 145 9.29 0.70 -19.44
N ALA A 146 10.13 1.74 -19.60
CA ALA A 146 9.82 3.09 -19.11
C ALA A 146 8.51 3.69 -19.66
N HIS A 147 8.16 3.39 -20.91
CA HIS A 147 6.94 3.90 -21.55
C HIS A 147 5.65 3.28 -21.01
N LEU A 148 5.75 2.12 -20.36
CA LEU A 148 4.63 1.37 -19.77
C LEU A 148 4.46 1.62 -18.27
N MET A 149 5.43 2.25 -17.64
CA MET A 149 5.49 2.43 -16.19
C MET A 149 4.89 3.78 -15.77
N PRO A 150 4.11 3.84 -14.68
CA PRO A 150 3.89 5.12 -14.02
C PRO A 150 5.20 5.62 -13.42
N LYS A 151 5.31 6.94 -13.24
CA LYS A 151 6.49 7.61 -12.69
C LYS A 151 6.23 8.08 -11.26
N CYS A 152 7.27 8.23 -10.48
CA CYS A 152 7.21 8.84 -9.16
C CYS A 152 7.20 10.37 -9.31
N ARG A 153 6.57 11.08 -8.37
CA ARG A 153 6.62 12.54 -8.31
C ARG A 153 7.04 13.02 -6.94
N VAL A 154 7.99 13.95 -6.91
CA VAL A 154 8.37 14.68 -5.69
C VAL A 154 7.20 15.55 -5.25
N ILE A 155 6.78 15.43 -4.00
CA ILE A 155 5.68 16.23 -3.45
C ILE A 155 6.19 17.38 -2.58
N ASP A 156 5.36 18.39 -2.40
CA ASP A 156 5.50 19.33 -1.29
C ASP A 156 4.80 18.71 -0.07
N PRO A 157 5.50 18.46 1.05
CA PRO A 157 4.84 17.93 2.24
C PRO A 157 3.90 18.95 2.90
N ALA A 158 4.06 20.24 2.64
CA ALA A 158 3.32 21.30 3.33
C ALA A 158 1.81 21.21 3.08
N PHE A 159 1.03 21.24 4.17
CA PHE A 159 -0.42 21.32 4.14
C PHE A 159 -0.95 22.04 5.38
N THR A 160 -1.88 22.97 5.18
CA THR A 160 -2.49 23.74 6.27
C THR A 160 -3.77 23.07 6.76
N TRP A 161 -3.66 22.29 7.84
CA TRP A 161 -4.79 21.56 8.43
C TRP A 161 -5.86 22.42 9.12
N GLY A 162 -5.59 23.71 9.35
CA GLY A 162 -6.52 24.59 10.09
C GLY A 162 -6.67 24.17 11.56
N SER A 163 -7.89 24.24 12.09
CA SER A 163 -8.19 23.93 13.50
C SER A 163 -8.55 22.47 13.78
N ALA A 164 -8.68 21.63 12.74
CA ALA A 164 -9.05 20.24 12.93
C ALA A 164 -7.93 19.46 13.64
N THR A 165 -8.33 18.58 14.55
CA THR A 165 -7.46 17.67 15.28
C THR A 165 -8.00 16.25 15.15
N HIS A 166 -7.14 15.26 15.43
CA HIS A 166 -7.56 13.87 15.56
C HIS A 166 -8.77 13.74 16.50
N PRO A 167 -9.87 13.09 16.08
CA PRO A 167 -11.06 12.91 16.91
C PRO A 167 -10.83 12.07 18.18
N MET A 168 -9.92 11.10 18.14
CA MET A 168 -9.53 10.24 19.27
C MET A 168 -10.73 9.59 19.98
N VAL A 169 -11.62 8.95 19.21
CA VAL A 169 -12.80 8.26 19.74
C VAL A 169 -12.35 7.06 20.59
N PRO A 170 -12.78 6.96 21.87
CA PRO A 170 -12.46 5.80 22.70
C PRO A 170 -13.00 4.50 22.10
N TRP A 171 -12.25 3.41 22.23
CA TRP A 171 -12.59 2.09 21.67
C TRP A 171 -14.00 1.61 22.04
N GLU A 172 -14.44 1.85 23.28
CA GLU A 172 -15.78 1.47 23.75
C GLU A 172 -16.93 2.28 23.13
N ARG A 173 -16.63 3.31 22.33
CA ARG A 173 -17.57 4.13 21.56
C ARG A 173 -17.34 4.04 20.05
N THR A 174 -16.40 3.21 19.61
CA THR A 174 -16.08 3.05 18.20
C THR A 174 -17.18 2.26 17.48
N ILE A 175 -17.68 2.82 16.38
CA ILE A 175 -18.58 2.20 15.42
C ILE A 175 -17.91 2.38 14.07
N THR A 176 -17.30 1.30 13.58
CA THR A 176 -16.59 1.28 12.31
C THR A 176 -17.57 1.16 11.16
N TYR A 177 -17.34 1.92 10.10
CA TYR A 177 -18.06 1.83 8.83
C TYR A 177 -17.08 1.55 7.70
N GLU A 178 -17.00 0.27 7.30
CA GLU A 178 -16.21 -0.16 6.14
C GLU A 178 -16.81 0.41 4.86
N MET A 179 -15.99 1.09 4.06
CA MET A 179 -16.44 1.75 2.84
C MET A 179 -15.36 1.80 1.76
N HIS A 180 -15.81 1.78 0.52
CA HIS A 180 -14.95 1.89 -0.64
C HIS A 180 -14.97 3.32 -1.19
N VAL A 181 -13.80 3.95 -1.40
CA VAL A 181 -13.66 5.33 -1.88
C VAL A 181 -14.51 5.61 -3.13
N LYS A 182 -14.32 4.80 -4.18
CA LYS A 182 -15.14 4.85 -5.39
C LYS A 182 -16.62 4.56 -5.14
N GLY A 183 -16.94 3.36 -4.64
CA GLY A 183 -18.32 2.87 -4.54
C GLY A 183 -19.25 3.79 -3.74
N PHE A 184 -18.74 4.43 -2.69
CA PHE A 184 -19.56 5.21 -1.78
C PHE A 184 -20.21 6.44 -2.43
N THR A 185 -19.50 7.12 -3.33
CA THR A 185 -20.02 8.35 -3.98
C THR A 185 -20.26 8.22 -5.47
N LYS A 186 -19.86 7.11 -6.11
CA LYS A 186 -19.90 7.02 -7.59
C LYS A 186 -21.28 7.29 -8.20
N LEU A 187 -22.34 6.82 -7.55
CA LEU A 187 -23.73 6.97 -7.99
C LEU A 187 -24.50 8.05 -7.21
N ASN A 188 -23.84 8.78 -6.31
CA ASN A 188 -24.50 9.78 -5.49
C ASN A 188 -24.69 11.08 -6.28
N THR A 189 -25.91 11.33 -6.75
CA THR A 189 -26.25 12.50 -7.57
C THR A 189 -26.14 13.84 -6.83
N ARG A 190 -26.01 13.81 -5.50
CA ARG A 190 -25.80 15.01 -4.66
C ARG A 190 -24.35 15.49 -4.63
N ILE A 191 -23.43 14.70 -5.18
CA ILE A 191 -22.00 15.04 -5.34
C ILE A 191 -21.78 15.49 -6.79
N PRO A 192 -20.97 16.54 -7.03
CA PRO A 192 -20.57 16.95 -8.38
C PRO A 192 -20.02 15.77 -9.18
N GLU A 193 -20.42 15.64 -10.45
CA GLU A 193 -20.11 14.45 -11.27
C GLU A 193 -18.61 14.17 -11.38
N ALA A 194 -17.79 15.23 -11.48
CA ALA A 194 -16.34 15.13 -11.58
C ALA A 194 -15.65 14.59 -10.30
N GLU A 195 -16.29 14.72 -9.14
CA GLU A 195 -15.75 14.29 -7.83
C GLU A 195 -16.27 12.91 -7.41
N ARG A 196 -17.24 12.35 -8.14
CA ARG A 196 -17.89 11.08 -7.77
C ARG A 196 -16.90 9.91 -7.85
N GLY A 197 -16.70 9.28 -6.70
CA GLY A 197 -15.83 8.13 -6.51
C GLY A 197 -14.35 8.49 -6.30
N THR A 198 -14.06 9.70 -5.85
CA THR A 198 -12.72 10.20 -5.52
C THR A 198 -12.64 10.64 -4.06
N PHE A 199 -11.45 10.99 -3.58
CA PHE A 199 -11.26 11.59 -2.26
C PHE A 199 -11.98 12.95 -2.14
N ALA A 200 -12.01 13.77 -3.18
CA ALA A 200 -12.82 15.00 -3.22
C ALA A 200 -14.31 14.71 -3.01
N GLY A 201 -14.84 13.66 -3.64
CA GLY A 201 -16.22 13.23 -3.44
C GLY A 201 -16.50 12.82 -1.99
N LEU A 202 -15.55 12.14 -1.34
CA LEU A 202 -15.64 11.84 0.09
C LEU A 202 -15.52 13.09 0.97
N ALA A 203 -14.64 14.03 0.63
CA ALA A 203 -14.46 15.29 1.35
C ALA A 203 -15.72 16.19 1.32
N HIS A 204 -16.66 15.93 0.40
CA HIS A 204 -17.88 16.72 0.29
C HIS A 204 -18.72 16.67 1.57
N ALA A 205 -19.17 17.82 2.08
CA ALA A 205 -19.84 17.96 3.38
C ALA A 205 -21.02 17.00 3.60
N ARG A 206 -21.76 16.67 2.53
CA ARG A 206 -22.90 15.72 2.58
C ARG A 206 -22.51 14.30 3.00
N VAL A 207 -21.29 13.86 2.71
CA VAL A 207 -20.78 12.56 3.14
C VAL A 207 -20.60 12.55 4.65
N ALA A 208 -19.89 13.53 5.19
CA ALA A 208 -19.68 13.66 6.62
C ALA A 208 -21.00 13.87 7.40
N GLU A 209 -21.95 14.66 6.86
CA GLU A 209 -23.30 14.81 7.41
C GLU A 209 -24.05 13.46 7.49
N TYR A 210 -23.98 12.66 6.42
CA TYR A 210 -24.62 11.35 6.37
C TYR A 210 -24.00 10.38 7.39
N LEU A 211 -22.68 10.26 7.42
CA LEU A 211 -21.98 9.37 8.35
C LEU A 211 -22.30 9.72 9.80
N ARG A 212 -22.31 11.02 10.14
CA ARG A 212 -22.70 11.48 11.47
C ARG A 212 -24.16 11.18 11.78
N ALA A 213 -25.07 11.39 10.84
CA ALA A 213 -26.49 11.10 11.02
C ALA A 213 -26.76 9.60 11.22
N LEU A 214 -25.95 8.74 10.61
CA LEU A 214 -25.99 7.29 10.81
C LEU A 214 -25.46 6.88 12.20
N GLY A 215 -24.63 7.71 12.84
CA GLY A 215 -24.01 7.44 14.13
C GLY A 215 -22.64 6.77 14.04
N VAL A 216 -22.03 6.74 12.85
CA VAL A 216 -20.67 6.24 12.63
C VAL A 216 -19.66 7.15 13.31
N THR A 217 -18.63 6.56 13.92
CA THR A 217 -17.54 7.31 14.56
C THR A 217 -16.18 7.12 13.88
N SER A 218 -15.99 6.03 13.14
CA SER A 218 -14.74 5.74 12.42
C SER A 218 -15.06 5.17 11.04
N ALA A 219 -14.56 5.77 9.98
CA ALA A 219 -14.65 5.24 8.62
C ALA A 219 -13.43 4.36 8.34
N GLU A 220 -13.65 3.11 7.94
CA GLU A 220 -12.59 2.20 7.50
C GLU A 220 -12.60 2.16 5.97
N LEU A 221 -11.55 2.71 5.35
CA LEU A 221 -11.43 2.74 3.89
C LEU A 221 -10.77 1.46 3.40
N LEU A 222 -11.41 0.77 2.45
CA LEU A 222 -10.75 -0.27 1.65
C LEU A 222 -9.45 0.25 1.03
N PRO A 223 -8.53 -0.64 0.62
CA PRO A 223 -7.15 -0.27 0.27
C PRO A 223 -7.03 0.96 -0.63
N ILE A 224 -6.29 1.95 -0.12
CA ILE A 224 -6.04 3.22 -0.82
C ILE A 224 -4.62 3.39 -1.31
N HIS A 225 -3.69 2.50 -0.95
CA HIS A 225 -2.33 2.51 -1.53
C HIS A 225 -2.41 2.45 -3.05
N ALA A 226 -1.43 2.98 -3.77
CA ALA A 226 -1.42 2.82 -5.21
C ALA A 226 -1.30 1.33 -5.56
N PHE A 227 -2.24 0.83 -6.36
CA PHE A 227 -2.37 -0.57 -6.77
C PHE A 227 -2.64 -0.65 -8.27
N VAL A 228 -2.48 -1.86 -8.83
CA VAL A 228 -2.68 -2.13 -10.26
C VAL A 228 -3.87 -3.06 -10.50
N ASP A 229 -4.38 -3.02 -11.72
CA ASP A 229 -5.28 -4.06 -12.22
C ASP A 229 -4.39 -5.20 -12.76
N ASP A 230 -4.50 -6.40 -12.20
CA ASP A 230 -3.74 -7.57 -12.64
C ASP A 230 -3.94 -7.87 -14.13
N SER A 231 -2.89 -8.34 -14.81
CA SER A 231 -2.93 -8.62 -16.25
C SER A 231 -4.08 -9.58 -16.63
N TYR A 232 -4.27 -10.64 -15.85
CA TYR A 232 -5.32 -11.63 -16.08
C TYR A 232 -6.74 -11.06 -15.91
N LEU A 233 -6.92 -9.99 -15.11
CA LEU A 233 -8.21 -9.30 -15.00
C LEU A 233 -8.46 -8.47 -16.26
N ILE A 234 -7.44 -7.75 -16.73
CA ILE A 234 -7.55 -6.92 -17.93
C ILE A 234 -7.80 -7.77 -19.18
N GLU A 235 -7.16 -8.94 -19.30
CA GLU A 235 -7.42 -9.91 -20.37
C GLU A 235 -8.89 -10.35 -20.42
N LYS A 236 -9.57 -10.35 -19.27
CA LYS A 236 -11.00 -10.64 -19.14
C LYS A 236 -11.90 -9.39 -19.22
N GLY A 237 -11.34 -8.21 -19.44
CA GLY A 237 -12.08 -6.94 -19.41
C GLY A 237 -12.54 -6.50 -18.01
N LEU A 238 -11.93 -7.07 -16.96
CA LEU A 238 -12.20 -6.79 -15.56
C LEU A 238 -11.18 -5.80 -14.98
N LYS A 239 -11.42 -5.36 -13.74
CA LYS A 239 -10.53 -4.47 -13.00
C LYS A 239 -10.41 -4.92 -11.55
N ASN A 240 -9.29 -4.62 -10.92
CA ASN A 240 -9.16 -4.73 -9.47
C ASN A 240 -9.98 -3.58 -8.85
N TYR A 241 -11.14 -3.94 -8.32
CA TYR A 241 -12.03 -2.98 -7.69
C TYR A 241 -11.54 -2.64 -6.28
N TRP A 242 -11.31 -3.66 -5.44
CA TRP A 242 -11.02 -3.51 -4.03
C TRP A 242 -9.65 -2.89 -3.73
N GLY A 243 -8.63 -3.21 -4.54
CA GLY A 243 -7.29 -2.63 -4.37
C GLY A 243 -6.33 -3.41 -3.48
N TYR A 244 -6.65 -4.65 -3.08
CA TYR A 244 -5.75 -5.54 -2.33
C TYR A 244 -4.60 -6.08 -3.19
N ASN A 245 -3.82 -5.17 -3.78
CA ASN A 245 -2.66 -5.50 -4.61
C ASN A 245 -1.70 -4.31 -4.68
N SER A 246 -1.12 -3.93 -3.54
CA SER A 246 -0.35 -2.69 -3.40
C SER A 246 0.92 -2.69 -4.25
N LEU A 247 1.17 -1.58 -4.95
CA LEU A 247 2.37 -1.27 -5.71
C LEU A 247 3.25 -0.24 -4.99
N ALA A 248 2.66 0.76 -4.33
CA ALA A 248 3.40 1.77 -3.56
C ALA A 248 2.71 2.08 -2.23
N PHE A 249 3.41 1.85 -1.13
CA PHE A 249 2.85 1.94 0.22
C PHE A 249 2.62 3.38 0.72
N PHE A 250 3.30 4.37 0.14
CA PHE A 250 3.23 5.77 0.59
C PHE A 250 2.36 6.66 -0.32
N ALA A 251 1.97 6.16 -1.49
CA ALA A 251 1.17 6.91 -2.46
C ALA A 251 -0.29 6.44 -2.39
N PRO A 252 -1.28 7.34 -2.33
CA PRO A 252 -2.65 6.95 -2.58
C PRO A 252 -2.85 6.58 -4.05
N ALA A 253 -3.84 5.73 -4.33
CA ALA A 253 -4.16 5.27 -5.68
C ALA A 253 -4.55 6.46 -6.58
N PRO A 254 -3.83 6.69 -7.71
CA PRO A 254 -4.12 7.81 -8.59
C PRO A 254 -5.56 7.82 -9.12
N ARG A 255 -6.18 6.64 -9.28
CA ARG A 255 -7.57 6.48 -9.73
C ARG A 255 -8.63 7.04 -8.75
N TYR A 256 -8.25 7.33 -7.51
CA TYR A 256 -9.12 7.94 -6.50
C TYR A 256 -8.85 9.44 -6.32
N LEU A 257 -7.90 10.01 -7.07
CA LEU A 257 -7.66 11.44 -7.09
C LEU A 257 -8.43 12.07 -8.26
N GLN A 258 -9.10 13.19 -8.00
CA GLN A 258 -9.70 14.04 -9.04
C GLN A 258 -8.64 14.99 -9.62
N THR A 259 -7.72 15.48 -8.79
CA THR A 259 -6.59 16.34 -9.17
C THR A 259 -5.27 15.59 -9.13
N PRO A 260 -4.18 16.08 -9.76
CA PRO A 260 -2.89 15.41 -9.69
C PRO A 260 -2.15 15.71 -8.37
N PHE A 261 -2.84 15.94 -7.25
CA PHE A 261 -2.22 16.31 -5.98
C PHE A 261 -2.70 15.44 -4.84
N VAL A 262 -1.73 14.86 -4.10
CA VAL A 262 -1.97 14.04 -2.91
C VAL A 262 -2.77 14.77 -1.80
N ASN A 263 -2.76 16.10 -1.82
CA ASN A 263 -3.48 16.94 -0.85
C ASN A 263 -4.99 16.69 -0.82
N GLU A 264 -5.59 16.19 -1.90
CA GLU A 264 -7.01 15.80 -1.92
C GLU A 264 -7.35 14.76 -0.84
N PHE A 265 -6.41 13.86 -0.53
CA PHE A 265 -6.56 12.93 0.60
C PHE A 265 -6.55 13.68 1.95
N LYS A 266 -5.61 14.62 2.14
CA LYS A 266 -5.52 15.43 3.36
C LYS A 266 -6.78 16.29 3.56
N GLU A 267 -7.36 16.80 2.48
CA GLU A 267 -8.63 17.53 2.52
C GLU A 267 -9.79 16.64 2.99
N MET A 268 -9.89 15.41 2.47
CA MET A 268 -10.88 14.44 2.95
C MET A 268 -10.72 14.16 4.45
N ILE A 269 -9.50 13.86 4.91
CA ILE A 269 -9.21 13.63 6.34
C ILE A 269 -9.64 14.84 7.17
N ASN A 270 -9.29 16.05 6.73
CA ASN A 270 -9.65 17.29 7.42
C ASN A 270 -11.17 17.45 7.56
N GLN A 271 -11.94 17.11 6.51
CA GLN A 271 -13.41 17.19 6.56
C GLN A 271 -14.02 16.15 7.49
N PHE A 272 -13.46 14.93 7.54
CA PHE A 272 -13.91 13.88 8.44
C PHE A 272 -13.60 14.24 9.89
N HIS A 273 -12.38 14.73 10.15
CA HIS A 273 -11.95 15.18 11.47
C HIS A 273 -12.78 16.35 11.99
N ASN A 274 -13.06 17.35 11.15
CA ASN A 274 -13.98 18.44 11.49
C ASN A 274 -15.40 17.94 11.83
N ALA A 275 -15.76 16.77 11.31
CA ALA A 275 -17.03 16.12 11.61
C ALA A 275 -16.99 15.16 12.81
N GLY A 276 -15.82 14.99 13.45
CA GLY A 276 -15.61 14.06 14.55
C GLY A 276 -15.54 12.59 14.12
N ILE A 277 -15.21 12.34 12.84
CA ILE A 277 -15.11 11.01 12.26
C ILE A 277 -13.63 10.66 12.08
N GLU A 278 -13.21 9.55 12.66
CA GLU A 278 -11.87 9.01 12.47
C GLU A 278 -11.75 8.32 11.10
N VAL A 279 -10.53 8.22 10.59
CA VAL A 279 -10.22 7.46 9.38
C VAL A 279 -9.23 6.35 9.70
N ILE A 280 -9.67 5.11 9.44
CA ILE A 280 -8.89 3.89 9.52
C ILE A 280 -8.61 3.44 8.09
N LEU A 281 -7.37 3.07 7.80
CA LEU A 281 -7.01 2.54 6.48
C LEU A 281 -6.89 1.02 6.52
N ASP A 282 -7.55 0.35 5.59
CA ASP A 282 -7.21 -1.02 5.25
C ASP A 282 -5.87 -1.03 4.50
N VAL A 283 -4.90 -1.76 5.03
CA VAL A 283 -3.52 -1.75 4.56
C VAL A 283 -3.02 -3.16 4.25
N VAL A 284 -2.43 -3.27 3.06
CA VAL A 284 -1.80 -4.49 2.56
C VAL A 284 -0.29 -4.31 2.59
N TYR A 285 0.36 -4.91 3.58
CA TYR A 285 1.82 -4.97 3.70
C TYR A 285 2.38 -6.38 3.53
N ASN A 286 1.51 -7.38 3.41
CA ASN A 286 1.89 -8.80 3.41
C ASN A 286 2.39 -9.28 2.02
N HIS A 287 1.93 -8.66 0.93
CA HIS A 287 2.36 -8.93 -0.46
C HIS A 287 2.43 -7.64 -1.30
N THR A 288 2.91 -7.79 -2.54
CA THR A 288 2.94 -6.72 -3.55
C THR A 288 2.33 -7.16 -4.89
N ALA A 289 2.04 -6.17 -5.73
CA ALA A 289 1.64 -6.32 -7.13
C ALA A 289 2.66 -6.99 -8.06
N GLU A 290 3.86 -7.31 -7.57
CA GLU A 290 4.88 -7.94 -8.41
C GLU A 290 4.73 -9.47 -8.49
N GLY A 291 3.81 -10.07 -7.74
CA GLY A 291 3.52 -11.51 -7.79
C GLY A 291 4.77 -12.39 -7.56
N ASN A 292 4.77 -13.58 -8.14
CA ASN A 292 5.84 -14.57 -7.99
C ASN A 292 7.01 -14.36 -8.99
N GLU A 293 7.79 -15.41 -9.26
CA GLU A 293 8.89 -15.40 -10.23
C GLU A 293 8.47 -15.07 -11.67
N LEU A 294 7.22 -15.37 -12.02
CA LEU A 294 6.59 -15.06 -13.32
C LEU A 294 5.80 -13.74 -13.30
N GLY A 295 5.84 -13.01 -12.20
CA GLY A 295 5.23 -11.68 -12.13
C GLY A 295 6.13 -10.60 -12.73
N PRO A 296 5.60 -9.38 -12.91
CA PRO A 296 6.33 -8.25 -13.49
C PRO A 296 7.47 -7.76 -12.58
N THR A 297 8.30 -6.86 -13.09
CA THR A 297 9.38 -6.17 -12.36
C THR A 297 9.12 -4.66 -12.38
N LEU A 298 8.53 -4.15 -11.31
CA LEU A 298 7.93 -2.81 -11.21
C LEU A 298 8.57 -1.93 -10.14
N SER A 299 9.04 -2.52 -9.04
CA SER A 299 9.63 -1.81 -7.91
C SER A 299 10.59 -2.75 -7.14
N GLN A 300 10.17 -3.33 -6.01
CA GLN A 300 11.03 -3.99 -5.03
C GLN A 300 11.83 -5.17 -5.63
N LYS A 301 11.24 -5.93 -6.57
CA LYS A 301 11.86 -7.07 -7.27
C LYS A 301 13.08 -6.63 -8.06
N GLY A 302 12.99 -5.49 -8.75
CA GLY A 302 14.10 -4.93 -9.51
C GLY A 302 15.13 -4.20 -8.64
N ILE A 303 14.73 -3.73 -7.45
CA ILE A 303 15.59 -2.96 -6.54
C ILE A 303 16.45 -3.87 -5.67
N ASP A 304 15.86 -4.87 -5.01
CA ASP A 304 16.61 -5.84 -4.20
C ASP A 304 15.74 -7.06 -3.83
N ASN A 305 15.44 -7.90 -4.83
CA ASN A 305 14.51 -9.04 -4.69
C ASN A 305 14.76 -9.91 -3.46
N ALA A 306 16.03 -10.26 -3.20
CA ALA A 306 16.41 -11.20 -2.16
C ALA A 306 16.16 -10.66 -0.74
N ASN A 307 16.14 -9.33 -0.58
CA ASN A 307 15.89 -8.69 0.71
C ASN A 307 14.42 -8.34 0.90
N TYR A 308 13.73 -7.85 -0.14
CA TYR A 308 12.32 -7.44 -0.03
C TYR A 308 11.33 -8.60 0.11
N TYR A 309 11.63 -9.78 -0.45
CA TYR A 309 10.71 -10.91 -0.48
C TYR A 309 11.23 -12.13 0.29
N ARG A 310 10.30 -12.89 0.88
CA ARG A 310 10.62 -14.19 1.46
C ARG A 310 10.79 -15.22 0.33
N LEU A 311 12.00 -15.75 0.21
CA LEU A 311 12.35 -16.76 -0.80
C LEU A 311 12.46 -18.14 -0.16
N LEU A 312 12.22 -19.21 -0.92
CA LEU A 312 12.43 -20.57 -0.42
C LEU A 312 13.92 -20.78 -0.09
N PRO A 313 14.28 -21.18 1.15
CA PRO A 313 15.67 -21.24 1.60
C PRO A 313 16.60 -22.06 0.70
N ASP A 314 16.13 -23.21 0.22
CA ASP A 314 16.88 -24.15 -0.62
C ASP A 314 16.68 -23.90 -2.13
N GLN A 315 15.76 -23.01 -2.50
CA GLN A 315 15.41 -22.71 -3.90
C GLN A 315 15.06 -21.23 -4.04
N LYS A 316 16.05 -20.36 -3.82
CA LYS A 316 15.86 -18.89 -3.76
C LYS A 316 15.27 -18.28 -5.05
N ARG A 317 15.24 -19.03 -6.15
CA ARG A 317 14.45 -18.70 -7.34
C ARG A 317 12.98 -18.41 -7.04
N TYR A 318 12.39 -19.17 -6.13
CA TYR A 318 10.95 -19.19 -5.85
C TYR A 318 10.60 -18.48 -4.55
N TYR A 319 9.37 -17.98 -4.52
CA TYR A 319 8.84 -17.16 -3.42
C TYR A 319 8.05 -18.03 -2.45
N ILE A 320 8.10 -17.67 -1.17
CA ILE A 320 7.11 -18.13 -0.19
C ILE A 320 5.80 -17.38 -0.47
N ASN A 321 4.70 -18.12 -0.54
CA ASN A 321 3.39 -17.59 -0.89
C ASN A 321 2.35 -17.91 0.19
N ASP A 322 2.59 -17.42 1.41
CA ASP A 322 1.67 -17.58 2.54
C ASP A 322 0.41 -16.69 2.39
N THR A 323 0.43 -15.77 1.44
CA THR A 323 -0.62 -14.79 1.11
C THR A 323 -1.63 -15.31 0.08
N GLY A 324 -1.21 -16.25 -0.78
CA GLY A 324 -1.98 -16.70 -1.93
C GLY A 324 -1.89 -15.81 -3.17
N THR A 325 -1.09 -14.74 -3.13
CA THR A 325 -0.99 -13.72 -4.19
C THR A 325 0.32 -13.78 -4.98
N GLY A 326 1.19 -14.74 -4.65
CA GLY A 326 2.41 -15.08 -5.40
C GLY A 326 3.70 -14.73 -4.66
N ASN A 327 3.67 -13.78 -3.73
CA ASN A 327 4.82 -13.43 -2.90
C ASN A 327 4.43 -13.11 -1.46
N THR A 328 5.44 -13.00 -0.60
CA THR A 328 5.31 -12.49 0.76
C THR A 328 6.45 -11.51 1.04
N VAL A 329 6.11 -10.31 1.52
CA VAL A 329 7.09 -9.28 1.92
C VAL A 329 7.87 -9.75 3.15
N ASN A 330 9.18 -9.52 3.16
CA ASN A 330 10.09 -10.02 4.20
C ASN A 330 10.24 -9.06 5.39
N LEU A 331 9.26 -9.06 6.30
CA LEU A 331 9.33 -8.21 7.50
C LEU A 331 10.37 -8.65 8.55
N SER A 332 11.00 -9.82 8.40
CA SER A 332 12.18 -10.18 9.20
C SER A 332 13.43 -9.42 8.78
N HIS A 333 13.45 -8.79 7.60
CA HIS A 333 14.57 -7.96 7.15
C HIS A 333 14.45 -6.53 7.71
N PRO A 334 15.46 -6.00 8.43
CA PRO A 334 15.36 -4.71 9.13
C PRO A 334 14.97 -3.52 8.25
N ARG A 335 15.49 -3.46 7.01
CA ARG A 335 15.17 -2.37 6.06
C ARG A 335 13.75 -2.46 5.48
N VAL A 336 13.19 -3.66 5.36
CA VAL A 336 11.82 -3.87 4.88
C VAL A 336 10.84 -3.59 6.01
N LEU A 337 11.16 -4.04 7.24
CA LEU A 337 10.45 -3.65 8.45
C LEU A 337 10.46 -2.12 8.64
N GLN A 338 11.61 -1.48 8.43
CA GLN A 338 11.72 -0.02 8.45
C GLN A 338 10.80 0.64 7.42
N MET A 339 10.75 0.14 6.18
CA MET A 339 9.85 0.65 5.14
C MET A 339 8.39 0.61 5.56
N VAL A 340 7.92 -0.52 6.09
CA VAL A 340 6.54 -0.64 6.56
C VAL A 340 6.27 0.27 7.76
N ALA A 341 7.18 0.33 8.73
CA ALA A 341 7.05 1.21 9.88
C ALA A 341 7.04 2.69 9.50
N ASP A 342 7.90 3.10 8.56
CA ASP A 342 7.94 4.46 8.03
C ASP A 342 6.67 4.80 7.24
N SER A 343 6.11 3.85 6.49
CA SER A 343 4.82 4.01 5.81
C SER A 343 3.69 4.25 6.80
N LEU A 344 3.59 3.43 7.85
CA LEU A 344 2.61 3.62 8.91
C LEU A 344 2.78 4.99 9.58
N ARG A 345 4.01 5.38 9.95
CA ARG A 345 4.28 6.71 10.55
C ARG A 345 3.94 7.86 9.60
N TYR A 346 4.18 7.70 8.30
CA TYR A 346 3.82 8.68 7.29
C TYR A 346 2.31 8.88 7.23
N TRP A 347 1.54 7.79 7.16
CA TRP A 347 0.08 7.87 7.15
C TRP A 347 -0.48 8.51 8.42
N VAL A 348 0.11 8.25 9.60
CA VAL A 348 -0.31 8.89 10.85
C VAL A 348 0.12 10.36 10.94
N ASN A 349 1.40 10.67 10.77
CA ASN A 349 1.92 12.01 11.05
C ASN A 349 1.63 13.00 9.91
N GLU A 350 1.84 12.58 8.66
CA GLU A 350 1.74 13.45 7.49
C GLU A 350 0.33 13.49 6.91
N MET A 351 -0.39 12.36 6.99
CA MET A 351 -1.74 12.22 6.43
C MET A 351 -2.84 12.19 7.49
N ARG A 352 -2.51 12.19 8.78
CA ARG A 352 -3.43 12.22 9.92
C ARG A 352 -4.45 11.08 9.96
N VAL A 353 -4.04 9.91 9.51
CA VAL A 353 -4.81 8.66 9.69
C VAL A 353 -4.86 8.29 11.18
N ASP A 354 -6.02 7.80 11.65
CA ASP A 354 -6.29 7.51 13.06
C ASP A 354 -6.08 6.03 13.45
N GLY A 355 -5.87 5.17 12.45
CA GLY A 355 -5.60 3.75 12.65
C GLY A 355 -5.51 2.94 11.36
N PHE A 356 -5.29 1.65 11.52
CA PHE A 356 -5.09 0.71 10.43
C PHE A 356 -5.82 -0.59 10.70
N ARG A 357 -6.44 -1.14 9.66
CA ARG A 357 -6.86 -2.54 9.58
C ARG A 357 -5.88 -3.28 8.66
N PHE A 358 -5.20 -4.28 9.19
CA PHE A 358 -4.14 -5.00 8.49
C PHE A 358 -4.72 -6.26 7.85
N ASP A 359 -4.71 -6.28 6.53
CA ASP A 359 -5.00 -7.46 5.71
C ASP A 359 -3.99 -8.57 5.98
N LEU A 360 -4.49 -9.81 6.14
CA LEU A 360 -3.71 -11.01 6.45
C LEU A 360 -2.61 -10.76 7.50
N ALA A 361 -2.98 -10.12 8.61
CA ALA A 361 -2.05 -9.58 9.59
C ALA A 361 -1.12 -10.63 10.21
N THR A 362 -1.55 -11.91 10.25
CA THR A 362 -0.70 -13.02 10.73
C THR A 362 0.65 -13.04 10.03
N ILE A 363 0.67 -12.75 8.72
CA ILE A 363 1.88 -12.78 7.89
C ILE A 363 2.90 -11.74 8.35
N LEU A 364 2.41 -10.57 8.78
CA LEU A 364 3.27 -9.48 9.25
C LEU A 364 3.98 -9.84 10.57
N ALA A 365 3.41 -10.77 11.33
CA ALA A 365 3.95 -11.30 12.57
C ALA A 365 4.70 -12.64 12.38
N ARG A 366 4.95 -13.07 11.15
CA ARG A 366 5.73 -14.28 10.88
C ARG A 366 7.23 -13.99 10.91
N GLU A 367 7.92 -14.79 11.68
CA GLU A 367 9.37 -14.97 11.63
C GLU A 367 9.72 -16.25 10.86
N PRO A 368 11.01 -16.59 10.62
CA PRO A 368 11.38 -17.80 9.89
C PRO A 368 10.81 -19.12 10.44
N HIS A 369 10.35 -19.13 11.70
CA HIS A 369 9.80 -20.29 12.39
C HIS A 369 8.27 -20.26 12.56
N GLY A 370 7.58 -19.24 12.04
CA GLY A 370 6.12 -19.11 12.13
C GLY A 370 5.67 -17.80 12.79
N PHE A 371 4.38 -17.71 13.14
CA PHE A 371 3.84 -16.57 13.87
C PHE A 371 4.51 -16.45 15.25
N ASP A 372 4.97 -15.24 15.56
CA ASP A 372 5.57 -14.91 16.85
C ASP A 372 4.94 -13.61 17.38
N GLU A 373 4.31 -13.67 18.56
CA GLU A 373 3.72 -12.50 19.20
C GLU A 373 4.76 -11.45 19.65
N GLY A 374 6.04 -11.84 19.73
CA GLY A 374 7.20 -10.98 19.94
C GLY A 374 8.02 -10.74 18.67
N GLY A 375 7.45 -11.00 17.49
CA GLY A 375 8.09 -10.74 16.20
C GLY A 375 8.36 -9.25 15.98
N GLY A 376 9.37 -8.95 15.15
CA GLY A 376 9.92 -7.59 15.02
C GLY A 376 8.88 -6.53 14.64
N PHE A 377 7.91 -6.88 13.80
CA PHE A 377 6.83 -5.97 13.41
C PHE A 377 5.91 -5.59 14.57
N LEU A 378 5.46 -6.58 15.36
CA LEU A 378 4.57 -6.34 16.50
C LEU A 378 5.27 -5.54 17.59
N ASP A 379 6.56 -5.82 17.83
CA ASP A 379 7.40 -5.06 18.74
C ASP A 379 7.52 -3.59 18.30
N VAL A 380 7.77 -3.34 17.01
CA VAL A 380 7.81 -1.97 16.44
C VAL A 380 6.49 -1.25 16.68
N CYS A 381 5.34 -1.85 16.33
CA CYS A 381 4.03 -1.23 16.53
C CYS A 381 3.75 -0.90 18.01
N ARG A 382 4.22 -1.76 18.93
CA ARG A 382 3.97 -1.61 20.36
C ARG A 382 4.85 -0.55 21.03
N GLN A 383 6.14 -0.50 20.69
CA GLN A 383 7.09 0.40 21.34
C GLN A 383 7.10 1.80 20.71
N ASP A 384 6.70 1.92 19.45
CA ASP A 384 6.81 3.17 18.70
C ASP A 384 5.91 4.27 19.28
N PRO A 385 6.44 5.48 19.58
CA PRO A 385 5.66 6.56 20.20
C PRO A 385 4.49 7.08 19.38
N VAL A 386 4.49 6.87 18.06
CA VAL A 386 3.43 7.26 17.13
C VAL A 386 2.45 6.10 16.97
N LEU A 387 2.95 4.91 16.59
CA LEU A 387 2.09 3.78 16.25
C LEU A 387 1.35 3.19 17.46
N SER A 388 1.93 3.28 18.66
CA SER A 388 1.28 2.80 19.89
C SER A 388 0.05 3.61 20.31
N ARG A 389 -0.24 4.73 19.64
CA ARG A 389 -1.34 5.66 19.98
C ARG A 389 -2.52 5.60 19.02
N VAL A 390 -2.40 4.88 17.91
CA VAL A 390 -3.46 4.75 16.89
C VAL A 390 -4.20 3.42 17.03
N LYS A 391 -5.33 3.28 16.35
CA LYS A 391 -6.06 2.01 16.34
C LYS A 391 -5.35 0.99 15.45
N LEU A 392 -5.09 -0.20 15.97
CA LEU A 392 -4.51 -1.32 15.23
C LEU A 392 -5.51 -2.48 15.23
N ILE A 393 -6.02 -2.83 14.06
CA ILE A 393 -7.00 -3.90 13.84
C ILE A 393 -6.33 -4.95 12.95
N ALA A 394 -6.31 -6.20 13.37
CA ALA A 394 -5.78 -7.31 12.59
C ALA A 394 -6.90 -8.10 11.91
N GLU A 395 -6.65 -8.57 10.69
CA GLU A 395 -7.21 -9.83 10.20
C GLU A 395 -6.30 -10.97 10.70
N PRO A 396 -6.69 -11.70 11.76
CA PRO A 396 -5.80 -12.59 12.49
C PRO A 396 -5.71 -13.99 11.85
N TRP A 397 -5.68 -14.05 10.52
CA TRP A 397 -5.47 -15.29 9.78
C TRP A 397 -4.70 -15.08 8.48
N ASP A 398 -4.12 -16.17 7.98
CA ASP A 398 -3.65 -16.31 6.61
C ASP A 398 -3.83 -17.74 6.11
N ILE A 399 -3.52 -18.01 4.84
CA ILE A 399 -3.69 -19.34 4.23
C ILE A 399 -2.48 -20.26 4.42
N GLY A 400 -1.39 -19.75 5.00
CA GLY A 400 -0.16 -20.50 5.23
C GLY A 400 -0.26 -21.45 6.43
N PRO A 401 0.72 -22.35 6.62
CA PRO A 401 0.77 -23.26 7.76
C PRO A 401 0.74 -22.50 9.09
N GLY A 402 -0.19 -22.88 9.98
CA GLY A 402 -0.39 -22.20 11.26
C GLY A 402 -0.98 -20.78 11.13
N GLY A 403 -1.66 -20.46 10.03
CA GLY A 403 -2.15 -19.11 9.74
C GLY A 403 -3.24 -18.60 10.70
N TYR A 404 -4.05 -19.47 11.30
CA TYR A 404 -5.17 -19.05 12.16
C TYR A 404 -4.72 -18.62 13.56
N GLN A 405 -4.77 -17.31 13.84
CA GLN A 405 -4.20 -16.67 15.05
C GLN A 405 -5.22 -15.82 15.82
N VAL A 406 -6.52 -16.10 15.68
CA VAL A 406 -7.58 -15.38 16.42
C VAL A 406 -7.33 -15.44 17.93
N GLY A 407 -7.26 -14.27 18.57
CA GLY A 407 -6.99 -14.07 19.99
C GLY A 407 -5.51 -14.08 20.36
N GLN A 408 -4.60 -14.38 19.42
CA GLN A 408 -3.16 -14.52 19.69
C GLN A 408 -2.37 -13.23 19.52
N PHE A 409 -2.97 -12.16 18.98
CA PHE A 409 -2.28 -10.87 18.86
C PHE A 409 -2.02 -10.21 20.24
N PRO A 410 -0.94 -9.41 20.37
CA PRO A 410 -0.57 -8.81 21.64
C PRO A 410 -1.55 -7.73 22.11
N PRO A 411 -1.55 -7.37 23.41
CA PRO A 411 -2.31 -6.23 23.93
C PRO A 411 -1.98 -4.96 23.13
N GLY A 412 -3.03 -4.18 22.82
CA GLY A 412 -2.95 -3.03 21.91
C GLY A 412 -3.62 -3.27 20.56
N TRP A 413 -3.79 -4.53 20.18
CA TRP A 413 -4.47 -4.92 18.94
C TRP A 413 -5.93 -5.32 19.19
N ALA A 414 -6.81 -4.84 18.31
CA ALA A 414 -8.12 -5.42 18.08
C ALA A 414 -8.06 -6.40 16.90
N GLU A 415 -8.98 -7.32 16.82
CA GLU A 415 -8.99 -8.39 15.83
C GLU A 415 -10.39 -8.56 15.24
N TRP A 416 -10.48 -8.70 13.92
CA TRP A 416 -11.69 -9.18 13.27
C TRP A 416 -12.08 -10.55 13.85
N ASN A 417 -13.34 -10.66 14.30
CA ASN A 417 -13.84 -11.87 14.92
C ASN A 417 -14.74 -12.66 13.95
N ASP A 418 -14.11 -13.49 13.12
CA ASP A 418 -14.81 -14.43 12.22
C ASP A 418 -15.70 -15.41 12.98
N LYS A 419 -15.29 -15.86 14.17
CA LYS A 419 -16.12 -16.72 15.02
C LYS A 419 -17.41 -16.01 15.44
N PHE A 420 -17.39 -14.70 15.69
CA PHE A 420 -18.62 -13.93 15.93
C PHE A 420 -19.49 -13.93 14.68
N ARG A 421 -18.91 -13.56 13.52
CA ARG A 421 -19.61 -13.54 12.23
C ARG A 421 -20.32 -14.87 11.97
N ASP A 422 -19.59 -15.98 12.01
CA ASP A 422 -20.08 -17.29 11.64
C ASP A 422 -21.11 -17.81 12.64
N THR A 423 -20.85 -17.65 13.93
CA THR A 423 -21.79 -18.10 14.99
C THR A 423 -23.10 -17.33 14.93
N VAL A 424 -23.06 -16.00 14.76
CA VAL A 424 -24.28 -15.18 14.72
C VAL A 424 -25.07 -15.49 13.45
N ARG A 425 -24.39 -15.66 12.30
CA ARG A 425 -25.04 -16.11 11.06
C ARG A 425 -25.73 -17.48 11.23
N SER A 426 -25.02 -18.48 11.76
CA SER A 426 -25.58 -19.82 12.02
C SER A 426 -26.74 -19.80 13.00
N TYR A 427 -26.66 -19.00 14.06
CA TYR A 427 -27.74 -18.84 15.03
C TYR A 427 -29.03 -18.31 14.36
N TRP A 428 -28.93 -17.26 13.55
CA TRP A 428 -30.08 -16.68 12.86
C TRP A 428 -30.59 -17.51 11.68
N LYS A 429 -29.70 -18.25 11.02
CA LYS A 429 -30.07 -19.26 10.01
C LYS A 429 -30.90 -20.40 10.63
N GLY A 430 -30.75 -20.66 11.93
CA GLY A 430 -31.47 -21.71 12.66
C GLY A 430 -30.70 -23.03 12.73
N ASP A 431 -29.37 -23.00 12.64
CA ASP A 431 -28.55 -24.20 12.84
C ASP A 431 -28.64 -24.68 14.31
N ASP A 432 -28.77 -26.00 14.52
CA ASP A 432 -28.94 -26.59 15.85
C ASP A 432 -27.68 -26.50 16.73
N GLY A 433 -27.85 -26.36 18.05
CA GLY A 433 -26.76 -26.44 19.02
C GLY A 433 -25.87 -25.19 19.16
N VAL A 434 -26.22 -24.08 18.49
CA VAL A 434 -25.39 -22.86 18.44
C VAL A 434 -25.52 -21.97 19.69
N LEU A 435 -26.59 -22.10 20.47
CA LEU A 435 -26.90 -21.21 21.60
C LEU A 435 -25.75 -20.99 22.62
N PRO A 436 -25.01 -22.03 23.06
CA PRO A 436 -23.88 -21.84 23.98
C PRO A 436 -22.76 -20.98 23.38
N GLU A 437 -22.44 -21.18 22.10
CA GLU A 437 -21.41 -20.41 21.41
C GLU A 437 -21.88 -18.98 21.14
N PHE A 438 -23.15 -18.82 20.75
CA PHE A 438 -23.78 -17.51 20.59
C PHE A 438 -23.69 -16.67 21.87
N ALA A 439 -23.98 -17.27 23.03
CA ALA A 439 -23.87 -16.59 24.32
C ALA A 439 -22.44 -16.09 24.60
N ARG A 440 -21.41 -16.85 24.24
CA ARG A 440 -20.01 -16.41 24.35
C ARG A 440 -19.74 -15.23 23.43
N ARG A 441 -20.16 -15.32 22.17
CA ARG A 441 -19.94 -14.28 21.15
C ARG A 441 -20.58 -12.94 21.52
N ILE A 442 -21.85 -12.94 21.94
CA ILE A 442 -22.56 -11.69 22.31
C ILE A 442 -22.03 -11.06 23.60
N SER A 443 -21.40 -11.86 24.47
CA SER A 443 -20.74 -11.40 25.70
C SER A 443 -19.32 -10.86 25.50
N GLY A 444 -18.94 -10.52 24.26
CA GLY A 444 -17.63 -9.95 23.92
C GLY A 444 -16.52 -10.98 23.71
N SER A 445 -16.88 -12.25 23.51
CA SER A 445 -15.93 -13.35 23.18
C SER A 445 -14.75 -13.45 24.16
N GLY A 446 -15.05 -13.38 25.46
CA GLY A 446 -14.04 -13.41 26.51
C GLY A 446 -13.19 -14.68 26.53
N ASP A 447 -13.69 -15.79 25.99
CA ASP A 447 -12.92 -17.01 25.82
C ASP A 447 -11.75 -16.88 24.83
N LEU A 448 -11.82 -15.92 23.91
CA LEU A 448 -10.76 -15.60 22.94
C LEU A 448 -9.89 -14.43 23.42
N PHE A 449 -10.52 -13.38 23.96
CA PHE A 449 -9.85 -12.08 24.16
C PHE A 449 -9.64 -11.66 25.62
N ASN A 450 -10.20 -12.36 26.62
CA ASN A 450 -10.06 -11.96 28.03
C ASN A 450 -8.73 -12.44 28.63
N SER A 451 -7.62 -11.94 28.09
CA SER A 451 -6.28 -12.27 28.53
C SER A 451 -5.40 -11.01 28.57
N ARG A 452 -4.39 -11.00 29.46
CA ARG A 452 -3.35 -9.95 29.51
C ARG A 452 -3.87 -8.50 29.52
N GLY A 453 -5.02 -8.26 30.15
CA GLY A 453 -5.62 -6.92 30.25
C GLY A 453 -6.34 -6.42 29.00
N ARG A 454 -6.43 -7.23 27.94
CA ARG A 454 -7.31 -6.97 26.79
C ARG A 454 -8.77 -6.90 27.26
N LYS A 455 -9.55 -6.11 26.54
CA LYS A 455 -10.92 -5.72 26.91
C LYS A 455 -11.88 -6.13 25.78
N PRO A 456 -13.21 -6.08 25.98
CA PRO A 456 -14.16 -6.53 24.97
C PRO A 456 -14.00 -5.88 23.59
N TRP A 457 -13.48 -4.64 23.52
CA TRP A 457 -13.19 -3.95 22.27
C TRP A 457 -12.02 -4.54 21.47
N ALA A 458 -11.26 -5.48 22.03
CA ALA A 458 -10.31 -6.28 21.26
C ALA A 458 -11.02 -7.18 20.23
N SER A 459 -12.31 -7.46 20.42
CA SER A 459 -13.15 -8.17 19.46
C SER A 459 -13.84 -7.18 18.53
N VAL A 460 -13.42 -7.11 17.26
CA VAL A 460 -14.16 -6.40 16.22
C VAL A 460 -15.25 -7.33 15.69
N ASN A 461 -16.47 -7.13 16.19
CA ASN A 461 -17.62 -7.92 15.81
C ASN A 461 -18.22 -7.40 14.50
N PHE A 462 -18.43 -8.29 13.54
CA PHE A 462 -19.07 -7.95 12.27
C PHE A 462 -19.95 -9.10 11.79
N ILE A 463 -20.99 -8.77 11.01
CA ILE A 463 -21.86 -9.77 10.36
C ILE A 463 -21.53 -9.90 8.88
N THR A 464 -21.13 -8.82 8.23
CA THR A 464 -20.70 -8.78 6.82
C THR A 464 -19.52 -7.82 6.69
N ALA A 465 -18.70 -8.05 5.68
CA ALA A 465 -17.60 -7.19 5.26
C ALA A 465 -17.56 -7.18 3.73
N HIS A 466 -16.55 -6.57 3.13
CA HIS A 466 -16.29 -6.66 1.70
C HIS A 466 -16.14 -8.12 1.23
N ASP A 467 -15.61 -9.00 2.08
CA ASP A 467 -15.51 -10.43 1.82
C ASP A 467 -16.84 -11.17 1.97
N GLY A 468 -17.25 -11.83 0.89
CA GLY A 468 -18.46 -12.63 0.81
C GLY A 468 -19.71 -11.80 0.53
N PHE A 469 -20.85 -12.20 1.08
CA PHE A 469 -22.11 -11.50 0.86
C PHE A 469 -22.19 -10.18 1.64
N ASN A 470 -22.77 -9.16 1.00
CA ASN A 470 -23.36 -8.04 1.72
C ASN A 470 -24.58 -8.51 2.55
N LEU A 471 -25.07 -7.67 3.45
CA LEU A 471 -26.15 -8.06 4.38
C LEU A 471 -27.45 -8.45 3.66
N ASN A 472 -27.77 -7.80 2.55
CA ASN A 472 -28.97 -8.11 1.76
C ASN A 472 -28.84 -9.49 1.09
N ASP A 473 -27.69 -9.76 0.48
CA ASP A 473 -27.46 -11.00 -0.26
C ASP A 473 -27.32 -12.20 0.68
N LEU A 474 -26.77 -11.99 1.88
CA LEU A 474 -26.68 -12.99 2.94
C LEU A 474 -28.04 -13.62 3.30
N VAL A 475 -29.13 -12.86 3.17
CA VAL A 475 -30.50 -13.33 3.44
C VAL A 475 -31.32 -13.55 2.17
N SER A 476 -30.74 -13.34 1.00
CA SER A 476 -31.41 -13.48 -0.30
C SER A 476 -30.94 -14.69 -1.10
N TYR A 477 -29.74 -15.21 -0.82
CA TYR A 477 -29.12 -16.29 -1.58
C TYR A 477 -28.58 -17.39 -0.66
N ASN A 478 -28.65 -18.64 -1.14
CA ASN A 478 -27.99 -19.77 -0.50
C ASN A 478 -26.57 -19.99 -1.07
N ASP A 479 -26.39 -19.71 -2.35
CA ASP A 479 -25.17 -19.97 -3.11
C ASP A 479 -24.62 -18.67 -3.71
N LYS A 480 -23.30 -18.62 -3.88
CA LYS A 480 -22.60 -17.49 -4.51
C LYS A 480 -22.83 -17.46 -6.02
N HIS A 481 -22.97 -16.27 -6.58
CA HIS A 481 -23.15 -16.02 -8.01
C HIS A 481 -21.99 -15.14 -8.52
N ASN A 482 -20.87 -15.79 -8.84
CA ASN A 482 -19.62 -15.15 -9.25
C ASN A 482 -19.24 -15.53 -10.70
N GLU A 483 -20.22 -15.72 -11.58
CA GLU A 483 -20.05 -16.26 -12.94
C GLU A 483 -19.36 -15.30 -13.93
N ALA A 484 -19.07 -14.06 -13.51
CA ALA A 484 -18.49 -13.00 -14.32
C ALA A 484 -17.04 -13.25 -14.78
#